data_AF-A0A1N6Q9Q0-F1
#
_entry.id   AF-A0A1N6Q9Q0-F1
#
_cell.length_a   1.000
_cell.length_b   1.000
_cell.length_c   1.000
_cell.angle_alpha   90.00
_cell.angle_beta   90.00
_cell.angle_gamma   90.00
#
_symmetry.space_group_name_H-M   'P 1'
#
loop_
_entity.id
_entity.type
_entity.pdbx_description
1 polymer ?
#
loop_
_entity_poly.entity_id
_entity_poly.type
_entity_poly.pdbx_seq_one_letter_code
_entity_poly.pdbx_strand_id
1 'polypeptide(L)'
;MDQHEILLIKTVTHYFLHFIFPVFIALIFYRENWKKIYLILLATMLADLDHLFANPVFDPNRGSIGFHFLHSYYAIAVYFLMLFFKGNIRIIGIGLLLHMLTDFQDFYFWKLFG
;
A
#
# COMPACT_ATOMS: atom_id res chain seq x y z
N MET A 1 6.45 25.51 -3.70
CA MET A 1 7.23 24.29 -3.51
C MET A 1 7.80 23.95 -4.87
N ASP A 2 9.10 23.80 -4.99
CA ASP A 2 9.71 23.41 -6.26
C ASP A 2 9.52 21.90 -6.54
N GLN A 3 9.92 21.46 -7.73
CA GLN A 3 9.75 20.08 -8.18
C GLN A 3 10.57 19.08 -7.34
N HIS A 4 11.72 19.50 -6.80
CA HIS A 4 12.55 18.64 -5.95
C HIS A 4 11.91 18.43 -4.58
N GLU A 5 11.32 19.48 -4.01
CA GLU A 5 10.57 19.41 -2.76
C GLU A 5 9.33 18.49 -2.89
N ILE A 6 8.60 18.57 -4.00
CA ILE A 6 7.45 17.68 -4.29
C ILE A 6 7.90 16.23 -4.37
N LEU A 7 8.97 15.93 -5.12
CA LEU A 7 9.49 14.57 -5.25
C LEU A 7 9.95 13.99 -3.90
N LEU A 8 10.58 14.81 -3.06
CA LEU A 8 11.02 14.41 -1.73
C LEU A 8 9.82 14.05 -0.85
N ILE A 9 8.80 14.91 -0.78
CA ILE A 9 7.62 14.66 0.06
C ILE A 9 6.84 13.45 -0.44
N LYS A 10 6.68 13.31 -1.76
CA LYS A 10 6.10 12.12 -2.38
C LYS A 10 6.79 10.85 -1.91
N THR A 11 8.12 10.78 -2.07
CA THR A 11 8.94 9.62 -1.73
C THR A 11 8.86 9.30 -0.23
N VAL A 12 9.00 10.32 0.62
CA VAL A 12 8.89 10.16 2.08
C VAL A 12 7.51 9.65 2.47
N THR A 13 6.45 10.19 1.88
CA THR A 13 5.07 9.78 2.17
C THR A 13 4.82 8.33 1.77
N HIS A 14 5.25 7.92 0.56
CA HIS A 14 5.09 6.55 0.07
C HIS A 14 5.76 5.53 1.00
N TYR A 15 7.07 5.69 1.27
CA TYR A 15 7.79 4.78 2.15
C TYR A 15 7.30 4.83 3.60
N PHE A 16 6.90 6.01 4.11
CA PHE A 16 6.31 6.11 5.43
C PHE A 16 5.02 5.29 5.52
N LEU A 17 4.11 5.40 4.54
CA LEU A 17 2.84 4.68 4.57
C LEU A 17 2.98 3.16 4.38
N HIS A 18 3.94 2.69 3.59
CA HIS A 18 4.22 1.26 3.41
C HIS A 18 4.89 0.62 4.64
N PHE A 19 5.84 1.32 5.27
CA PHE A 19 6.72 0.68 6.26
C PHE A 19 6.50 1.17 7.68
N ILE A 20 6.32 2.47 7.90
CA ILE A 20 6.28 3.04 9.25
C ILE A 20 4.82 3.15 9.74
N PHE A 21 3.92 3.68 8.93
CA PHE A 21 2.51 3.87 9.28
C PHE A 21 1.81 2.60 9.81
N PRO A 22 2.06 1.39 9.27
CA PRO A 22 1.45 0.16 9.78
C PRO A 22 1.77 -0.12 11.26
N VAL A 23 2.90 0.37 11.79
CA VAL A 23 3.22 0.22 13.22
C VAL A 23 2.21 0.95 14.09
N PHE A 24 1.72 2.12 13.65
CA PHE A 24 0.72 2.87 14.39
C PHE A 24 -0.64 2.16 14.38
N ILE A 25 -1.03 1.58 13.24
CA ILE A 25 -2.22 0.72 13.16
C ILE A 25 -2.11 -0.43 14.16
N ALA A 26 -0.98 -1.12 14.18
CA ALA A 26 -0.74 -2.23 15.09
C ALA A 26 -0.78 -1.80 16.57
N LEU A 27 -0.15 -0.67 16.92
CA LEU A 27 -0.07 -0.18 18.30
C LEU A 27 -1.39 0.39 18.84
N ILE A 28 -2.18 1.04 17.97
CA ILE A 28 -3.46 1.67 18.34
C ILE A 28 -4.56 0.61 18.45
N PHE A 29 -4.68 -0.28 17.47
CA PHE A 29 -5.83 -1.20 17.39
C PHE A 29 -5.53 -2.61 17.93
N TYR A 30 -4.26 -3.03 18.00
CA TYR A 30 -3.86 -4.39 18.36
C TYR A 30 -2.72 -4.42 19.38
N ARG A 31 -2.77 -3.51 20.36
CA ARG A 31 -1.70 -3.24 21.32
C ARG A 31 -1.08 -4.50 21.97
N GLU A 32 -1.89 -5.47 22.38
CA GLU A 32 -1.40 -6.69 23.04
C GLU A 32 -0.52 -7.56 22.14
N ASN A 33 -0.77 -7.54 20.83
CA ASN A 33 -0.10 -8.39 19.83
C ASN A 33 0.57 -7.58 18.71
N TRP A 34 0.92 -6.32 18.99
CA TRP A 34 1.28 -5.34 17.96
C TRP A 34 2.44 -5.80 17.07
N LYS A 35 3.44 -6.51 17.61
CA LYS A 35 4.58 -7.02 16.81
C LYS A 35 4.12 -7.99 15.74
N LYS A 36 3.27 -8.95 16.12
CA LYS A 36 2.70 -9.93 15.19
C LYS A 36 1.85 -9.24 14.13
N ILE A 37 1.02 -8.28 14.55
CA ILE A 37 0.15 -7.54 13.63
C ILE A 37 0.95 -6.68 12.66
N TYR A 38 1.97 -5.97 13.15
CA TYR A 38 2.88 -5.21 12.32
C TYR A 38 3.58 -6.09 11.28
N LEU A 39 4.06 -7.28 11.67
CA LEU A 39 4.65 -8.24 10.73
C LEU A 39 3.64 -8.72 9.67
N ILE A 40 2.38 -8.95 10.04
CA ILE A 40 1.32 -9.30 9.08
C ILE A 40 1.08 -8.15 8.11
N LEU A 41 0.95 -6.91 8.61
CA LEU A 41 0.76 -5.73 7.77
C LEU A 41 1.96 -5.51 6.84
N LEU A 42 3.18 -5.66 7.34
CA LEU A 42 4.40 -5.55 6.55
C LEU A 42 4.49 -6.63 5.48
N ALA A 43 4.04 -7.86 5.77
CA ALA A 43 4.00 -8.95 4.79
C ALA A 43 3.05 -8.65 3.62
N THR A 44 2.08 -7.74 3.77
CA THR A 44 1.20 -7.35 2.64
C THR A 44 1.93 -6.57 1.55
N MET A 45 3.12 -6.02 1.83
CA MET A 45 4.00 -5.41 0.81
C MET A 45 4.46 -6.41 -0.25
N LEU A 46 4.35 -7.72 0.01
CA LEU A 46 4.60 -8.75 -1.01
C LEU A 46 3.62 -8.69 -2.20
N ALA A 47 2.54 -7.90 -2.11
CA ALA A 47 1.69 -7.60 -3.25
C ALA A 47 2.48 -7.01 -4.43
N ASP A 48 3.50 -6.19 -4.16
CA ASP A 48 4.39 -5.58 -5.16
C ASP A 48 5.15 -6.61 -6.01
N LEU A 49 5.24 -7.87 -5.58
CA LEU A 49 5.89 -8.89 -6.41
C LEU A 49 5.16 -9.11 -7.74
N ASP A 50 3.89 -8.70 -7.87
CA ASP A 50 3.19 -8.73 -9.15
C ASP A 50 3.74 -7.72 -10.18
N HIS A 51 4.55 -6.74 -9.77
CA HIS A 51 5.26 -5.83 -10.67
C HIS A 51 6.27 -6.58 -11.54
N LEU A 52 6.79 -7.71 -11.07
CA LEU A 52 7.74 -8.55 -11.82
C LEU A 52 7.12 -9.13 -13.11
N PHE A 53 5.79 -9.14 -13.22
CA PHE A 53 5.10 -9.56 -14.43
C PHE A 53 4.95 -8.45 -15.49
N ALA A 54 5.34 -7.22 -15.18
CA ALA A 54 5.27 -6.11 -16.12
C ALA A 54 6.53 -5.99 -16.99
N ASN A 55 6.35 -5.46 -18.21
CA ASN A 55 7.46 -5.11 -19.10
C ASN A 55 7.29 -3.66 -19.60
N PRO A 56 8.21 -2.73 -19.26
CA PRO A 56 9.34 -2.91 -18.34
C PRO A 56 8.88 -3.06 -16.89
N VAL A 57 9.70 -3.75 -16.07
CA VAL A 57 9.39 -3.97 -14.63
C VAL A 57 9.24 -2.64 -13.90
N PHE A 58 10.16 -1.69 -14.14
CA PHE A 58 10.09 -0.33 -13.60
C PHE A 58 9.71 0.67 -14.71
N ASP A 59 8.63 1.41 -14.51
CA ASP A 59 8.20 2.49 -15.40
C ASP A 59 7.64 3.66 -14.57
N PRO A 60 8.31 4.82 -14.55
CA PRO A 60 7.84 5.97 -13.76
C PRO A 60 6.54 6.59 -14.28
N ASN A 61 6.12 6.26 -15.51
CA ASN A 61 4.91 6.79 -16.13
C ASN A 61 3.69 5.87 -15.97
N ARG A 62 3.85 4.76 -15.24
CA ARG A 62 2.79 3.76 -15.03
C ARG A 62 2.30 3.79 -13.59
N GLY A 63 0.98 3.93 -13.41
CA GLY A 63 0.34 3.72 -12.11
C GLY A 63 0.05 2.25 -11.85
N SER A 64 0.24 1.80 -10.60
CA SER A 64 0.05 0.38 -10.25
C SER A 64 -1.42 -0.04 -10.30
N ILE A 65 -2.32 0.81 -9.75
CA ILE A 65 -3.75 0.54 -9.62
C ILE A 65 -4.41 0.32 -10.99
N GLY A 66 -5.04 -0.84 -11.14
CA GLY A 66 -5.72 -1.27 -12.36
C GLY A 66 -4.80 -1.84 -13.43
N PHE A 67 -3.47 -1.76 -13.27
CA PHE A 67 -2.50 -2.32 -14.21
C PHE A 67 -1.99 -3.69 -13.75
N HIS A 68 -1.50 -3.81 -12.52
CA HIS A 68 -0.96 -5.08 -12.02
C HIS A 68 -2.08 -5.99 -11.47
N PHE A 69 -1.80 -7.29 -11.43
CA PHE A 69 -2.81 -8.32 -11.14
C PHE A 69 -3.40 -8.20 -9.73
N LEU A 70 -2.56 -8.08 -8.70
CA LEU A 70 -2.94 -7.87 -7.30
C LEU A 70 -3.36 -6.42 -7.04
N HIS A 71 -3.02 -5.50 -7.94
CA HIS A 71 -3.47 -4.11 -7.94
C HIS A 71 -4.75 -3.88 -8.76
N SER A 72 -5.38 -4.94 -9.26
CA SER A 72 -6.60 -4.84 -10.07
C SER A 72 -7.81 -4.45 -9.22
N TYR A 73 -8.80 -3.80 -9.85
CA TYR A 73 -10.04 -3.43 -9.16
C TYR A 73 -10.78 -4.63 -8.56
N TYR A 74 -10.67 -5.81 -9.20
CA TYR A 74 -11.21 -7.06 -8.66
C TYR A 74 -10.48 -7.50 -7.39
N ALA A 75 -9.14 -7.42 -7.36
CA ALA A 75 -8.36 -7.74 -6.18
C ALA A 75 -8.68 -6.76 -5.02
N ILE A 76 -8.76 -5.46 -5.31
CA ILE A 76 -9.15 -4.43 -4.34
C ILE A 76 -10.54 -4.71 -3.75
N ALA A 77 -11.50 -5.12 -4.57
CA ALA A 77 -12.83 -5.51 -4.09
C ALA A 77 -12.76 -6.72 -3.12
N VAL A 78 -11.92 -7.73 -3.42
CA VAL A 78 -11.67 -8.84 -2.48
C VAL A 78 -11.05 -8.35 -1.18
N TYR A 79 -10.05 -7.46 -1.23
CA TYR A 79 -9.42 -6.90 -0.03
C TYR A 79 -10.40 -6.11 0.83
N PHE A 80 -11.33 -5.38 0.19
CA PHE A 80 -12.44 -4.72 0.87
C PHE A 80 -13.36 -5.74 1.56
N LEU A 81 -13.71 -6.83 0.88
CA LEU A 81 -14.52 -7.91 1.48
C LEU A 81 -13.81 -8.58 2.67
N MET A 82 -12.47 -8.67 2.65
CA MET A 82 -11.69 -9.21 3.76
C MET A 82 -11.91 -8.47 5.08
N LEU A 83 -12.32 -7.19 5.04
CA LEU A 83 -12.61 -6.39 6.23
C LEU A 83 -13.77 -6.94 7.07
N PHE A 84 -14.73 -7.63 6.44
CA PHE A 84 -15.92 -8.16 7.13
C PHE A 84 -15.64 -9.45 7.91
N PHE A 85 -14.50 -10.11 7.67
CA PHE A 85 -14.07 -11.29 8.43
C PHE A 85 -13.43 -10.90 9.77
N LYS A 86 -13.10 -11.89 10.61
CA LYS A 86 -12.45 -11.69 11.93
C LYS A 86 -11.02 -12.21 11.91
N GLY A 87 -10.21 -11.79 12.88
CA GLY A 87 -8.83 -12.25 13.06
C GLY A 87 -7.89 -11.80 11.94
N ASN A 88 -6.95 -12.66 11.57
CA ASN A 88 -5.86 -12.30 10.63
C ASN A 88 -6.37 -11.90 9.24
N ILE A 89 -7.49 -12.44 8.76
CA ILE A 89 -8.05 -12.10 7.43
C ILE A 89 -8.35 -10.61 7.34
N ARG A 90 -8.97 -10.04 8.38
CA ARG A 90 -9.25 -8.60 8.46
C ARG A 90 -7.97 -7.78 8.43
N ILE A 91 -6.95 -8.22 9.15
CA ILE A 91 -5.67 -7.50 9.27
C ILE A 91 -4.94 -7.49 7.93
N ILE A 92 -4.92 -8.62 7.22
CA ILE A 92 -4.38 -8.71 5.86
C ILE A 92 -5.16 -7.78 4.92
N GLY A 93 -6.50 -7.77 5.00
CA GLY A 93 -7.33 -6.84 4.22
C GLY A 93 -7.00 -5.37 4.49
N ILE A 94 -6.82 -4.99 5.76
CA ILE A 94 -6.37 -3.64 6.14
C ILE A 94 -5.01 -3.30 5.53
N GLY A 95 -4.03 -4.22 5.63
CA GLY A 95 -2.69 -4.01 5.08
C GLY A 95 -2.71 -3.84 3.56
N LEU A 96 -3.40 -4.73 2.85
CA LEU A 96 -3.55 -4.66 1.40
C LEU A 96 -4.27 -3.37 0.96
N LEU A 97 -5.34 -2.97 1.63
CA LEU A 97 -6.03 -1.71 1.27
C LEU A 97 -5.18 -0.46 1.57
N LEU A 98 -4.41 -0.46 2.66
CA LEU A 98 -3.46 0.61 2.94
C LEU A 98 -2.38 0.70 1.85
N HIS A 99 -1.87 -0.45 1.40
CA HIS A 99 -0.93 -0.54 0.29
C HIS A 99 -1.54 0.03 -1.00
N MET A 100 -2.75 -0.41 -1.38
CA MET A 100 -3.45 0.13 -2.57
C MET A 100 -3.69 1.64 -2.48
N LEU A 101 -4.05 2.14 -1.28
CA LEU A 101 -4.22 3.58 -1.05
C LEU A 101 -2.90 4.34 -1.22
N THR A 102 -1.80 3.78 -0.74
CA THR A 102 -0.47 4.38 -0.83
C THR A 102 0.01 4.45 -2.27
N ASP A 103 -0.18 3.38 -3.04
CA ASP A 103 0.13 3.32 -4.49
C ASP A 103 -0.74 4.26 -5.32
N PHE A 104 -2.03 4.33 -4.99
CA PHE A 104 -2.93 5.31 -5.60
C PHE A 104 -2.45 6.74 -5.34
N GLN A 105 -2.11 7.04 -4.09
CA GLN A 105 -1.60 8.36 -3.71
C GLN A 105 -0.24 8.65 -4.36
N ASP A 106 0.66 7.68 -4.49
CA ASP A 106 1.99 7.87 -5.08
C ASP A 106 1.90 8.36 -6.52
N PHE A 107 1.03 7.76 -7.31
CA PHE A 107 0.88 8.10 -8.72
C PHE A 107 -0.17 9.19 -8.97
N TYR A 108 -1.43 8.96 -8.58
CA TYR A 108 -2.54 9.81 -9.00
C TYR A 108 -2.60 11.14 -8.24
N PHE A 109 -2.38 11.13 -6.92
CA PHE A 109 -2.46 12.34 -6.11
C PHE A 109 -1.30 13.29 -6.41
N TRP A 110 -0.05 12.80 -6.39
CA TRP A 110 1.12 13.66 -6.64
C TRP A 110 1.21 14.17 -8.08
N LYS A 111 0.67 13.43 -9.05
CA LYS A 111 0.61 13.89 -10.46
C LYS A 111 -0.26 15.14 -10.63
N LEU A 112 -1.14 15.47 -9.69
CA LEU A 112 -1.90 16.72 -9.71
C LEU A 112 -1.05 17.95 -9.36
N PHE A 113 0.12 17.74 -8.75
CA PHE A 113 1.02 18.79 -8.29
C PHE A 113 2.35 18.83 -9.07
N GLY A 114 2.55 17.89 -10.00
CA GLY A 114 3.74 17.76 -10.84
C GLY A 114 3.65 18.56 -12.14
#